data_AF-A0A7K8ADE1-F1
#
_entry.id   AF-A0A7K8ADE1-F1
#
_cell.length_a   1.000
_cell.length_b   1.000
_cell.length_c   1.000
_cell.angle_alpha   90.00
_cell.angle_beta   90.00
_cell.angle_gamma   90.00
#
_symmetry.space_group_name_H-M   'P 1'
#
loop_
_entity.id
_entity.type
_entity.pdbx_description
1 polymer ?
#
loop_
_entity_poly.entity_id
_entity_poly.type
_entity_poly.pdbx_seq_one_letter_code
_entity_poly.pdbx_strand_id
1 'polypeptide(L)' 'VSCPAPVADAWSQPCVTSCGDSRAVVYPPPVVITFPGPILSSCPQESVVGSSFPSGTGNSSGWGGFYGSRGSLGYGAARG' A
#
# COMPACT_ATOMS: atom_id res chain seq x y z
N VAL A 1 -53.28 51.53 -40.35
CA VAL A 1 -52.38 51.75 -39.20
C VAL A 1 -51.13 52.45 -39.72
N SER A 2 -50.82 53.65 -39.24
CA SER A 2 -49.60 54.38 -39.63
C SER A 2 -48.61 54.31 -38.47
N CYS A 3 -47.49 53.64 -38.69
CA CYS A 3 -46.43 53.55 -37.69
C CYS A 3 -45.49 54.75 -37.88
N PRO A 4 -45.24 55.56 -36.84
CA PRO A 4 -44.23 56.61 -36.91
C PRO A 4 -42.86 56.00 -37.18
N ALA A 5 -42.03 56.71 -37.95
CA ALA A 5 -40.70 56.24 -38.31
C ALA A 5 -39.82 56.07 -37.05
N PRO A 6 -38.97 55.03 -36.99
CA PRO A 6 -38.06 54.84 -35.87
C PRO A 6 -37.06 56.02 -35.81
N VAL A 7 -37.04 56.71 -34.67
CA VAL A 7 -36.02 57.73 -34.36
C VAL A 7 -34.88 57.05 -33.62
N ALA A 8 -33.66 57.28 -34.10
CA ALA A 8 -32.44 56.93 -33.41
C ALA A 8 -31.70 58.23 -33.10
N ASP A 9 -31.66 58.60 -31.82
CA ASP A 9 -30.78 59.67 -31.33
C ASP A 9 -29.37 59.10 -31.21
N ALA A 10 -28.47 59.60 -32.05
CA ALA A 10 -27.05 59.26 -32.01
C ALA A 10 -26.26 60.46 -31.49
N TRP A 11 -25.37 60.19 -30.54
CA TRP A 11 -24.55 61.22 -29.91
C TRP A 11 -23.07 60.89 -30.13
N SER A 12 -22.27 61.90 -30.46
CA SER A 12 -20.85 61.72 -30.79
C SER A 12 -19.92 61.89 -29.59
N GLN A 13 -20.43 62.40 -28.46
CA GLN A 13 -19.62 62.54 -27.25
C GLN A 13 -19.58 61.24 -26.43
N PRO A 14 -18.48 60.99 -25.69
CA PRO A 14 -18.35 59.78 -24.89
C PRO A 14 -19.44 59.69 -23.81
N CYS A 15 -20.24 58.62 -23.88
CA CYS A 15 -21.23 58.30 -22.87
C CYS A 15 -20.55 57.58 -21.70
N VAL A 16 -20.08 58.33 -20.71
CA VAL A 16 -19.53 57.74 -19.48
C VAL A 16 -20.62 57.74 -18.41
N THR A 17 -21.10 56.55 -18.07
CA THR A 17 -21.96 56.35 -16.89
C THR A 17 -21.16 55.66 -15.80
N SER A 18 -21.27 56.12 -14.57
CA SER A 18 -20.77 55.37 -13.42
C SER A 18 -21.79 54.28 -13.12
N CYS A 19 -21.36 53.02 -13.22
CA CYS A 19 -22.16 51.87 -12.80
C CYS A 19 -21.64 51.39 -11.45
N GLY A 20 -22.53 50.84 -10.60
CA GLY A 20 -22.12 50.24 -9.33
C GLY A 20 -21.28 48.97 -9.54
N ASP A 21 -20.77 48.42 -8.43
CA ASP A 21 -19.90 47.24 -8.47
C ASP A 21 -20.56 46.04 -9.15
N SER A 22 -19.85 45.42 -10.09
CA SER A 22 -20.26 44.17 -10.73
C SER A 22 -19.73 42.98 -9.95
N ARG A 23 -20.61 42.05 -9.58
CA ARG A 23 -20.22 40.79 -8.92
C ARG A 23 -20.34 39.61 -9.88
N ALA A 24 -19.27 38.83 -10.00
CA ALA A 24 -19.28 37.55 -10.71
C ALA A 24 -19.00 36.43 -9.69
N VAL A 25 -19.82 35.38 -9.69
CA VAL A 25 -19.63 34.19 -8.84
C VAL A 25 -19.32 33.00 -9.75
N VAL A 26 -18.20 32.33 -9.50
CA VAL A 26 -17.76 31.15 -10.26
C VAL A 26 -17.91 29.91 -9.38
N TYR A 27 -18.58 28.89 -9.89
CA TYR A 27 -18.71 27.58 -9.24
C TYR A 27 -17.84 26.56 -9.96
N PRO A 28 -16.60 26.32 -9.49
CA PRO A 28 -15.75 25.30 -10.07
C PRO A 28 -16.29 23.89 -9.77
N PRO A 29 -16.07 22.91 -10.66
CA PRO A 29 -16.42 21.52 -10.39
C PRO A 29 -15.55 20.92 -9.28
N PRO A 30 -16.04 19.92 -8.54
CA PRO A 30 -15.27 19.24 -7.50
C PRO A 30 -14.08 18.47 -8.10
N VAL A 31 -12.91 18.57 -7.47
CA VAL A 31 -11.69 17.84 -7.86
C VAL A 31 -11.40 16.76 -6.82
N VAL A 32 -11.20 15.52 -7.28
CA VAL A 32 -10.84 14.38 -6.44
C VAL A 32 -9.39 14.01 -6.71
N ILE A 33 -8.59 13.88 -5.65
CA ILE A 33 -7.20 13.42 -5.72
C ILE A 33 -7.10 12.12 -4.93
N THR A 34 -6.68 11.04 -5.60
CA THR A 34 -6.43 9.75 -4.96
C THR A 34 -4.92 9.54 -4.85
N PHE A 35 -4.43 9.42 -3.61
CA PHE A 35 -3.04 9.05 -3.36
C PHE A 35 -2.93 7.53 -3.31
N PRO A 36 -2.09 6.90 -4.14
CA PRO A 36 -1.82 5.48 -4.00
C PRO A 36 -1.23 5.21 -2.62
N GLY A 37 -1.68 4.14 -1.96
CA GLY A 37 -1.16 3.75 -0.65
C GLY A 37 0.35 3.44 -0.68
N PRO A 38 1.04 3.48 0.47
CA PRO A 38 2.46 3.18 0.53
C PRO A 38 2.73 1.72 0.12
N ILE A 39 3.70 1.52 -0.77
CA ILE A 39 4.20 0.19 -1.10
C ILE A 39 5.10 -0.27 0.04
N LEU A 40 4.67 -1.29 0.79
CA LEU A 40 5.48 -1.93 1.83
C LEU A 40 6.17 -3.15 1.23
N SER A 41 7.48 -3.08 1.03
CA SER A 41 8.32 -4.21 0.62
C SER A 41 9.09 -4.74 1.84
N SER A 42 8.90 -6.02 2.16
CA SER A 42 9.70 -6.72 3.16
C SER A 42 10.52 -7.80 2.46
N CYS A 43 11.85 -7.66 2.46
CA CYS A 43 12.79 -8.68 2.01
C CYS A 43 13.37 -9.37 3.25
N PRO A 44 12.81 -10.49 3.74
CA PRO A 44 13.40 -11.20 4.88
C PRO A 44 14.75 -11.76 4.44
N GLN A 45 15.84 -11.35 5.11
CA GLN A 45 17.18 -11.83 4.77
C GLN A 45 17.44 -13.24 5.31
N GLU A 46 16.67 -13.71 6.31
CA GLU A 46 16.85 -15.05 6.88
C GLU A 46 15.53 -15.63 7.45
N SER A 47 15.22 -16.88 7.10
CA SER A 47 14.19 -17.69 7.76
C SER A 47 14.82 -18.95 8.34
N VAL A 48 14.82 -19.10 9.66
CA VAL A 48 15.22 -20.35 10.31
C VAL A 48 13.97 -21.20 10.53
N VAL A 49 13.91 -22.35 9.85
CA VAL A 49 12.85 -23.35 10.03
C VAL A 49 13.34 -24.39 11.03
N GLY A 50 12.79 -24.36 12.25
CA GLY A 50 13.00 -25.39 13.26
C GLY A 50 11.86 -26.41 13.25
N SER A 51 12.17 -27.70 13.31
CA SER A 51 11.18 -28.75 13.58
C SER A 51 11.26 -29.15 15.05
N SER A 52 10.10 -29.34 15.71
CA SER A 52 10.02 -29.85 17.07
C SER A 52 9.40 -31.25 16.99
N PHE A 53 10.14 -32.28 17.46
CA PHE A 53 9.56 -33.61 17.62
C PHE A 53 8.59 -33.58 18.80
N PRO A 54 7.37 -34.13 18.66
CA PRO A 54 6.41 -34.13 19.76
C PRO A 54 6.98 -34.95 20.93
N SER A 55 7.32 -34.25 22.01
CA SER A 55 7.63 -34.87 23.29
C SER A 55 6.36 -35.46 23.87
N GLY A 56 6.17 -36.76 23.65
CA GLY A 56 5.34 -37.61 24.48
C GLY A 56 4.31 -38.43 23.72
N THR A 57 4.34 -39.75 23.93
CA THR A 57 3.30 -40.50 24.66
C THR A 57 3.46 -42.00 24.35
N GLY A 58 3.84 -42.81 25.35
CA GLY A 58 3.94 -44.25 25.20
C GLY A 58 4.41 -44.95 26.48
N ASN A 59 3.52 -45.04 27.47
CA ASN A 59 3.73 -45.77 28.70
C ASN A 59 3.60 -47.29 28.42
N SER A 60 4.68 -48.08 28.48
CA SER A 60 4.58 -49.54 28.69
C SER A 60 5.95 -50.18 28.99
N SER A 61 6.14 -50.51 30.27
CA SER A 61 6.60 -51.81 30.77
C SER A 61 7.66 -52.58 29.96
N GLY A 62 8.80 -52.87 30.60
CA GLY A 62 9.50 -54.13 30.36
C GLY A 62 11.01 -54.00 30.19
N TRP A 63 11.72 -54.63 31.12
CA TRP A 63 13.07 -55.15 30.94
C TRP A 63 13.28 -55.84 29.57
N GLY A 64 14.46 -55.63 28.97
CA GLY A 64 15.11 -56.64 28.10
C GLY A 64 15.38 -56.23 26.65
N GLY A 65 16.62 -56.46 26.19
CA GLY A 65 16.87 -56.81 24.79
C GLY A 65 17.99 -56.06 24.07
N PHE A 66 19.20 -56.61 24.14
CA PHE A 66 20.32 -56.36 23.23
C PHE A 66 19.99 -56.82 21.79
N TYR A 67 20.25 -55.99 20.77
CA TYR A 67 20.72 -56.36 19.42
C TYR A 67 21.32 -55.07 18.81
N GLY A 68 22.60 -54.89 18.48
CA GLY A 68 23.62 -55.80 17.99
C GLY A 68 24.16 -55.22 16.66
N SER A 69 25.49 -55.19 16.52
CA SER A 69 26.26 -54.96 15.27
C SER A 69 26.59 -53.50 14.89
N ARG A 70 27.75 -53.13 14.36
CA ARG A 70 29.11 -53.72 14.20
C ARG A 70 29.87 -52.61 13.47
N GLY A 71 30.97 -52.10 14.02
CA GLY A 71 31.76 -51.04 13.38
C GLY A 71 33.19 -51.03 13.90
N SER A 72 34.00 -51.93 13.36
CA SER A 72 35.43 -52.07 13.63
C SER A 72 36.27 -51.19 12.70
N LEU A 73 37.52 -50.96 13.12
CA LEU A 73 38.70 -50.44 12.41
C LEU A 73 39.05 -48.96 12.58
N GLY A 74 40.21 -48.73 13.19
CA GLY A 74 40.94 -47.47 13.18
C GLY A 74 42.17 -47.53 14.09
N TYR A 75 43.22 -48.21 13.64
CA TYR A 75 44.56 -48.23 14.28
C TYR A 75 45.11 -46.80 14.43
N GLY A 76 45.63 -46.47 15.62
CA GLY A 76 46.30 -45.19 15.86
C GLY A 76 46.95 -45.17 17.24
N ALA A 77 48.20 -45.64 17.27
CA ALA A 77 49.02 -45.77 18.46
C ALA A 77 49.62 -44.44 18.93
N ALA A 78 50.14 -44.51 20.16
CA ALA A 78 51.26 -43.75 20.73
C ALA A 78 50.90 -42.69 21.78
N ARG A 79 51.53 -42.91 22.93
CA ARG A 79 51.43 -42.20 24.20
C ARG A 79 52.18 -40.86 24.14
N GLY A 80 51.65 -39.89 24.87
CA GLY A 80 52.29 -38.67 25.37
C GLY A 80 51.41 -38.13 26.48
#